data_AF-A0A7J7PPB1-F1
#
_entry.id   AF-A0A7J7PPB1-F1
#
_cell.length_a   1.000
_cell.length_b   1.000
_cell.length_c   1.000
_cell.angle_alpha   90.00
_cell.angle_beta   90.00
_cell.angle_gamma   90.00
#
_symmetry.space_group_name_H-M   'P 1'
#
loop_
_entity.id
_entity.type
_entity.pdbx_description
1 polymer ?
#
loop_
_entity_poly.entity_id
_entity_poly.type
_entity_poly.pdbx_seq_one_letter_code
_entity_poly.pdbx_strand_id
1 'polypeptide(L)'
;MKFNGPAPELINGRLAMIGILAAARQEIDTGATVLQQALQASPWLYAVLGLWVYASMVPILKGVRHEAFGFFTPRAEITNGRAAMLGFAVLAALEYKAGVPFF
;
A
#
# COMPACT_ATOMS: atom_id res chain seq x y z
N MET A 1 -18.45 -12.05 12.68
CA MET A 1 -17.79 -11.80 11.39
C MET A 1 -16.30 -12.08 11.56
N LYS A 2 -15.81 -13.21 11.06
CA LYS A 2 -14.38 -13.55 11.12
C LYS A 2 -13.73 -12.98 9.86
N PHE A 3 -13.13 -11.79 9.95
CA PHE A 3 -12.20 -11.26 8.95
C PHE A 3 -10.89 -12.06 8.99
N ASN A 4 -10.97 -13.37 8.77
CA ASN A 4 -9.86 -14.32 8.89
C ASN A 4 -9.54 -14.99 7.53
N GLY A 5 -9.94 -14.36 6.43
CA GLY A 5 -9.43 -14.70 5.10
C GLY A 5 -8.13 -13.94 4.84
N PRO A 6 -7.20 -14.45 4.01
CA PRO A 6 -5.98 -13.75 3.62
C PRO A 6 -6.25 -12.46 2.80
N ALA A 7 -7.51 -12.17 2.51
CA ALA A 7 -7.96 -11.06 1.67
C ALA A 7 -7.62 -9.66 2.21
N PRO A 8 -7.90 -9.29 3.48
CA PRO A 8 -7.59 -7.95 3.97
C PRO A 8 -6.09 -7.72 4.05
N GLU A 9 -5.33 -8.76 4.41
CA GLU A 9 -3.87 -8.68 4.50
C GLU A 9 -3.22 -8.47 3.13
N LEU A 10 -3.68 -9.19 2.10
CA LEU A 10 -3.18 -9.02 0.74
C LEU A 10 -3.52 -7.65 0.16
N ILE A 11 -4.76 -7.19 0.34
CA ILE A 11 -5.19 -5.87 -0.15
C ILE A 11 -4.39 -4.77 0.54
N ASN A 12 -4.29 -4.80 1.87
CA ASN A 12 -3.53 -3.80 2.62
C ASN A 12 -2.02 -3.86 2.30
N GLY A 13 -1.46 -5.06 2.13
CA GLY A 13 -0.06 -5.23 1.73
C GLY A 13 0.23 -4.61 0.36
N ARG A 14 -0.63 -4.86 -0.64
CA ARG A 14 -0.51 -4.25 -1.98
C ARG A 14 -0.67 -2.74 -1.95
N LEU A 15 -1.67 -2.24 -1.21
CA LEU A 15 -1.87 -0.79 -1.04
C LEU A 15 -0.67 -0.14 -0.35
N ALA A 16 -0.07 -0.78 0.66
CA ALA A 16 1.12 -0.26 1.33
C ALA A 16 2.33 -0.21 0.40
N MET A 17 2.53 -1.22 -0.45
CA MET A 17 3.60 -1.20 -1.46
C MET A 17 3.45 -0.03 -2.44
N ILE A 18 2.24 0.18 -2.96
CA ILE A 18 1.94 1.29 -3.88
C ILE A 18 2.03 2.63 -3.14
N GLY A 19 1.57 2.68 -1.89
CA GLY A 19 1.58 3.87 -1.04
C GLY A 19 2.99 4.37 -0.76
N ILE A 20 3.94 3.48 -0.42
CA ILE A 20 5.35 3.86 -0.25
C ILE A 20 5.93 4.42 -1.55
N LEU A 21 5.67 3.78 -2.69
CA LEU A 21 6.20 4.24 -3.98
C LEU A 21 5.63 5.60 -4.39
N ALA A 22 4.31 5.79 -4.19
CA ALA A 22 3.64 7.05 -4.47
C ALA A 22 4.14 8.17 -3.54
N ALA A 23 4.27 7.87 -2.24
CA ALA A 23 4.83 8.78 -1.23
C ALA A 23 6.24 9.23 -1.61
N ALA A 24 7.14 8.29 -1.89
CA ALA A 24 8.51 8.59 -2.28
C ALA A 24 8.57 9.46 -3.56
N ARG A 25 7.74 9.13 -4.57
CA ARG A 25 7.71 9.92 -5.81
C ARG A 25 7.26 11.36 -5.56
N GLN A 26 6.21 11.54 -4.77
CA GLN A 26 5.64 12.84 -4.49
C GLN A 26 6.52 13.65 -3.53
N GLU A 27 7.23 13.02 -2.59
CA GLU A 27 8.25 13.67 -1.75
C GLU A 27 9.37 14.25 -2.61
N ILE A 28 9.86 13.49 -3.59
CA ILE A 28 10.90 13.97 -4.52
C ILE A 28 10.43 15.20 -5.33
N ASP A 29 9.16 15.21 -5.77
CA ASP A 29 8.65 16.31 -6.61
C ASP A 29 8.24 17.56 -5.81
N THR A 30 7.76 17.39 -4.57
CA THR A 30 7.12 18.48 -3.80
C THR A 30 7.80 18.82 -2.48
N GLY A 31 8.62 17.91 -1.94
CA GLY A 31 9.22 18.04 -0.61
C GLY A 31 8.21 18.02 0.55
N ALA A 32 6.94 17.66 0.30
CA ALA A 32 5.89 17.59 1.31
C ALA A 32 5.87 16.22 2.00
N THR A 33 5.68 16.18 3.32
CA THR A 33 5.54 14.93 4.09
C THR A 33 4.33 14.10 3.64
N VAL A 34 4.37 12.77 3.82
CA VAL A 34 3.30 11.83 3.46
C VAL A 34 1.95 12.22 4.06
N LEU A 35 1.95 12.78 5.27
CA LEU A 35 0.72 13.28 5.91
C LEU A 35 0.15 14.50 5.19
N GLN A 36 1.00 15.43 4.75
CA GLN A 36 0.57 16.59 3.97
C GLN A 36 0.13 16.17 2.56
N GLN A 37 0.80 15.20 1.97
CA GLN A 37 0.41 14.61 0.69
C GLN A 37 -0.96 13.97 0.76
N ALA A 38 -1.27 13.23 1.83
CA ALA A 38 -2.60 12.66 2.03
C ALA A 38 -3.67 13.75 2.15
N LEU A 39 -3.39 14.84 2.85
CA LEU A 39 -4.34 15.95 3.02
C LEU A 39 -4.53 16.78 1.74
N GLN A 40 -3.50 16.88 0.91
CA GLN A 40 -3.53 17.60 -0.37
C GLN A 40 -3.79 16.69 -1.57
N ALA A 41 -4.00 15.39 -1.34
CA ALA A 41 -4.18 14.41 -2.39
C ALA A 41 -5.43 14.74 -3.20
N SER A 42 -5.28 14.75 -4.53
CA SER A 42 -6.39 14.92 -5.44
C SER A 42 -7.43 13.79 -5.23
N PRO A 43 -8.74 14.08 -5.28
CA PRO A 43 -9.80 13.06 -5.22
C PRO A 43 -9.61 11.90 -6.19
N TRP A 44 -8.92 12.15 -7.32
CA TRP A 44 -8.53 11.13 -8.30
C TRP A 44 -7.65 10.03 -7.71
N LEU A 45 -6.70 10.36 -6.82
CA LEU A 45 -5.82 9.38 -6.19
C LEU A 45 -6.63 8.35 -5.39
N TYR A 46 -7.62 8.83 -4.62
CA TYR A 46 -8.52 7.97 -3.86
C TYR A 46 -9.39 7.10 -4.76
N ALA A 47 -9.84 7.61 -5.91
CA ALA A 47 -10.58 6.84 -6.89
C ALA A 47 -9.74 5.70 -7.50
N VAL A 48 -8.47 5.97 -7.82
CA VAL A 48 -7.52 4.95 -8.32
C VAL A 48 -7.24 3.88 -7.26
N LEU A 49 -7.01 4.28 -6.00
CA LEU A 49 -6.82 3.34 -4.90
C LEU A 49 -8.07 2.48 -4.67
N GLY A 50 -9.26 3.08 -4.72
CA GLY A 50 -10.54 2.37 -4.63
C GLY A 50 -10.75 1.37 -5.77
N LEU A 51 -10.37 1.74 -7.00
CA LEU A 51 -10.38 0.83 -8.14
C LEU A 51 -9.42 -0.35 -7.93
N TRP A 52 -8.24 -0.10 -7.36
CA TRP A 52 -7.26 -1.14 -7.04
C TRP A 52 -7.74 -2.12 -5.97
N VAL A 53 -8.45 -1.62 -4.95
CA VAL A 53 -9.13 -2.45 -3.94
C VAL A 53 -10.18 -3.32 -4.61
N TYR A 54 -11.03 -2.72 -5.45
CA TYR A 54 -12.08 -3.44 -6.16
C TYR A 54 -11.50 -4.52 -7.09
N ALA A 55 -10.47 -4.17 -7.87
CA ALA A 55 -9.76 -5.10 -8.75
C ALA A 55 -9.13 -6.26 -7.98
N SER A 56 -8.54 -5.99 -6.80
CA SER A 56 -7.98 -7.04 -5.94
C SER A 56 -9.04 -7.93 -5.33
N MET A 57 -10.27 -7.44 -5.16
CA MET A 57 -11.39 -8.21 -4.60
C MET A 57 -11.97 -9.23 -5.61
N VAL A 58 -11.90 -8.95 -6.92
CA VAL A 58 -12.41 -9.85 -7.98
C VAL A 58 -11.78 -11.26 -7.95
N PRO A 59 -10.44 -11.45 -7.92
CA PRO A 59 -9.84 -12.79 -7.87
C PRO A 59 -10.10 -13.50 -6.54
N ILE A 60 -10.23 -12.74 -5.45
CA ILE A 60 -10.54 -13.26 -4.11
C ILE A 60 -11.94 -13.85 -4.07
N LEU A 61 -12.94 -13.12 -4.61
CA LEU A 61 -14.33 -13.59 -4.69
C LEU A 61 -14.48 -14.79 -5.64
N LYS A 62 -13.66 -14.86 -6.70
CA LYS A 62 -13.60 -16.00 -7.61
C LYS A 62 -12.84 -17.21 -7.05
N GLY A 63 -12.28 -17.11 -5.85
CA GLY A 63 -11.54 -18.21 -5.22
C GLY A 63 -10.31 -18.65 -6.01
N VAL A 64 -9.75 -17.77 -6.84
CA VAL A 64 -8.59 -18.11 -7.69
C VAL A 64 -7.40 -18.41 -6.78
N ARG A 65 -6.79 -19.59 -6.97
CA ARG A 65 -5.60 -19.98 -6.23
C ARG A 65 -4.49 -18.97 -6.51
N HIS A 66 -3.89 -18.45 -5.45
CA HIS A 66 -2.69 -17.62 -5.57
C HIS A 66 -1.54 -18.55 -5.95
N GLU A 67 -1.29 -18.68 -7.25
CA GLU A 67 -0.22 -19.49 -7.80
C GLU A 67 0.99 -18.59 -8.11
N ALA A 68 2.19 -19.18 -8.05
CA ALA A 68 3.40 -18.44 -8.37
C ALA A 68 3.43 -18.12 -9.87
N PHE A 69 3.67 -16.85 -10.19
CA PHE A 69 3.86 -16.40 -11.56
C PHE A 69 5.35 -16.15 -11.80
N GLY A 70 6.06 -17.17 -12.32
CA GLY A 70 7.51 -17.10 -12.52
C GLY A 70 8.26 -16.82 -11.22
N PHE A 71 9.02 -15.72 -11.18
CA PHE A 71 9.74 -15.28 -9.98
C PHE A 71 8.83 -14.68 -8.88
N PHE A 72 7.58 -14.35 -9.19
CA PHE A 72 6.63 -13.79 -8.23
C PHE A 72 5.90 -14.92 -7.49
N THR A 73 6.36 -15.21 -6.27
CA THR A 73 5.73 -16.21 -5.40
C THR A 73 4.73 -15.54 -4.45
N PRO A 74 3.60 -16.18 -4.12
CA PRO A 74 2.63 -15.64 -3.15
C PRO A 74 3.22 -15.42 -1.76
N ARG A 75 4.22 -16.23 -1.39
CA ARG A 75 4.95 -16.06 -0.12
C ARG A 75 5.75 -14.75 -0.12
N ALA A 76 6.46 -14.45 -1.21
CA ALA A 76 7.22 -13.20 -1.33
C ALA A 76 6.30 -11.97 -1.31
N GLU A 77 5.13 -12.06 -1.93
CA GLU A 77 4.13 -11.00 -1.92
C GLU A 77 3.66 -10.68 -0.50
N ILE A 78 3.29 -11.69 0.29
CA ILE A 78 2.84 -11.50 1.68
C ILE A 78 3.97 -10.95 2.55
N THR A 79 5.19 -11.48 2.43
CA THR A 79 6.33 -11.00 3.23
C THR A 79 6.68 -9.55 2.90
N ASN A 80 6.70 -9.20 1.61
CA ASN A 80 6.93 -7.82 1.17
C ASN A 80 5.78 -6.92 1.60
N GLY A 81 4.53 -7.41 1.57
CA GLY A 81 3.35 -6.65 1.98
C GLY A 81 3.39 -6.30 3.46
N ARG A 82 3.80 -7.24 4.31
CA ARG A 82 4.03 -6.99 5.74
C ARG A 82 5.17 -6.00 5.98
N ALA A 83 6.29 -6.18 5.28
CA ALA A 83 7.43 -5.26 5.37
C ALA A 83 7.02 -3.84 4.94
N ALA A 84 6.23 -3.70 3.88
CA ALA A 84 5.71 -2.43 3.42
C ALA A 84 4.73 -1.81 4.41
N MET A 85 3.80 -2.59 5.00
CA MET A 85 2.88 -2.07 6.02
C MET A 85 3.63 -1.51 7.23
N LEU A 86 4.67 -2.22 7.70
CA LEU A 86 5.51 -1.75 8.80
C LEU A 86 6.37 -0.54 8.38
N GLY A 87 6.98 -0.60 7.20
CA GLY A 87 7.81 0.48 6.68
C GLY A 87 7.02 1.79 6.51
N PHE A 88 5.81 1.72 5.96
CA PHE A 88 4.93 2.86 5.82
C PHE A 88 4.50 3.44 7.17
N ALA A 89 4.20 2.58 8.16
CA ALA A 89 3.87 3.04 9.51
C ALA A 89 5.05 3.73 10.20
N VAL A 90 6.27 3.20 10.03
CA VAL A 90 7.49 3.82 10.55
C VAL A 90 7.79 5.14 9.87
N LEU A 91 7.68 5.23 8.53
CA LEU A 91 7.83 6.47 7.77
C LEU A 91 6.89 7.56 8.29
N ALA A 92 5.59 7.26 8.37
CA ALA A 92 4.59 8.19 8.88
C ALA A 92 4.89 8.65 10.32
N ALA A 93 5.34 7.73 11.19
CA ALA A 93 5.71 8.07 12.57
C ALA A 93 6.96 8.93 12.66
N LEU A 94 7.95 8.68 11.81
CA LEU A 94 9.20 9.45 11.74
C LEU A 94 8.95 10.86 11.20
N GLU A 95 8.18 11.00 10.13
CA GLU A 95 7.80 12.30 9.57
C GLU A 95 6.95 13.12 10.54
N TYR A 96 6.05 12.48 11.29
CA TYR A 96 5.27 13.15 12.33
C TYR A 96 6.16 13.73 13.44
N LYS A 97 7.22 13.01 13.81
CA LYS A 97 8.17 13.43 14.86
C LYS A 97 9.20 14.43 14.37
N ALA A 98 9.74 14.22 13.16
CA ALA A 98 10.84 15.00 12.62
C ALA A 98 10.37 16.24 11.84
N GLY A 99 9.14 16.22 11.33
CA GLY A 99 8.56 17.32 10.56
C GLY A 99 9.23 17.57 9.20
N VAL A 100 10.08 16.65 8.75
CA VAL A 100 10.80 16.72 7.47
C VAL A 100 10.47 15.50 6.61
N PRO A 101 10.40 15.66 5.27
CA PRO A 101 10.29 14.53 4.36
C PRO A 101 11.53 13.63 4.48
N PHE A 102 11.35 12.33 4.31
CA PHE A 102 12.43 11.33 4.43
C PHE A 102 13.06 10.97 3.09
N PHE A 103 12.38 11.25 1.97
CA PHE A 103 12.85 11.04 0.61
C PHE A 103 13.26 12.33 -0.10
#